data_AF-A0A7S2HIE4-F1
#
_entry.id   AF-A0A7S2HIE4-F1
#
_cell.length_a   1.000
_cell.length_b   1.000
_cell.length_c   1.000
_cell.angle_alpha   90.00
_cell.angle_beta   90.00
_cell.angle_gamma   90.00
#
_symmetry.space_group_name_H-M   'P 1'
#
loop_
_entity.id
_entity.type
_entity.pdbx_description
1 polymer ?
#
loop_
_entity_poly.entity_id
_entity_poly.type
_entity_poly.pdbx_seq_one_letter_code
_entity_poly.pdbx_strand_id
1 'polypeptide(L)'
;EDAVAALKELGQSFFVRFLTARGQYEDPFNVTQQWLDAKGFEYDELIVVHDARSKVAHLTSESLLIDDFTVGHEKPVPEANEKFKEELRAANLPFVVFPFGGRWADVMEQLRREAASWTAVA
;
A
#
# COMPACT_ATOMS: atom_id res chain seq x y z
N GLU A 1 -2.21 -13.64 8.77
CA GLU A 1 -1.91 -13.33 10.18
C GLU A 1 -0.78 -12.32 10.31
N ASP A 2 0.31 -12.42 9.52
CA ASP A 2 1.41 -11.43 9.50
C ASP A 2 0.96 -10.00 9.13
N ALA A 3 0.12 -9.84 8.11
CA ALA A 3 -0.32 -8.53 7.62
C ALA A 3 -1.13 -7.69 8.62
N VAL A 4 -2.04 -8.33 9.35
CA VAL A 4 -2.91 -7.65 10.32
C VAL A 4 -2.07 -7.14 11.50
N ALA A 5 -1.17 -7.97 12.01
CA ALA A 5 -0.26 -7.58 13.09
C ALA A 5 0.68 -6.46 12.65
N ALA A 6 1.24 -6.55 11.44
CA ALA A 6 2.11 -5.51 10.86
C ALA A 6 1.39 -4.16 10.74
N LEU A 7 0.18 -4.14 10.17
CA LEU A 7 -0.59 -2.89 10.03
C LEU A 7 -1.04 -2.33 11.38
N LYS A 8 -1.38 -3.19 12.35
CA LYS A 8 -1.68 -2.74 13.72
C LYS A 8 -0.49 -2.08 14.41
N GLU A 9 0.71 -2.61 14.20
CA GLU A 9 1.94 -1.99 14.69
C GLU A 9 2.17 -0.62 14.02
N LEU A 10 2.06 -0.56 12.69
CA LEU A 10 2.25 0.67 11.93
C LEU A 10 1.20 1.74 12.25
N GLY A 11 -0.04 1.34 12.54
CA GLY A 11 -1.12 2.23 12.96
C GLY A 11 -0.85 2.99 14.28
N GLN A 12 0.18 2.60 15.04
CA GLN A 12 0.61 3.37 16.22
C GLN A 12 1.40 4.63 15.85
N SER A 13 1.95 4.69 14.63
CA SER A 13 2.80 5.80 14.15
C SER A 13 2.29 6.44 12.86
N PHE A 14 1.41 5.75 12.13
CA PHE A 14 0.90 6.20 10.84
C PHE A 14 -0.62 6.18 10.80
N PHE A 15 -1.17 7.07 9.98
CA PHE A 15 -2.52 6.93 9.43
C PHE A 15 -2.51 5.86 8.34
N VAL A 16 -3.25 4.78 8.54
CA VAL A 16 -3.25 3.61 7.66
C VAL A 16 -4.39 3.70 6.65
N ARG A 17 -4.04 3.91 5.38
CA ARG A 17 -4.98 3.96 4.25
C ARG A 17 -4.77 2.79 3.30
N PHE A 18 -5.83 2.04 3.01
CA PHE A 18 -5.84 1.12 1.86
C PHE A 18 -6.13 1.89 0.58
N LEU A 19 -5.27 1.73 -0.44
CA LEU A 19 -5.40 2.40 -1.73
C LEU A 19 -5.37 1.36 -2.87
N THR A 20 -6.54 1.01 -3.41
CA THR A 20 -6.70 -0.10 -4.35
C THR A 20 -7.13 0.35 -5.75
N ALA A 21 -6.48 -0.19 -6.78
CA ALA A 21 -6.76 0.11 -8.19
C ALA A 21 -7.74 -0.91 -8.77
N ARG A 22 -8.93 -0.95 -8.18
CA ARG A 22 -9.95 -1.98 -8.42
C ARG A 22 -11.28 -1.41 -8.94
N GLY A 23 -11.29 -0.16 -9.41
CA GLY A 23 -12.51 0.57 -9.79
C GLY A 23 -13.32 0.00 -10.97
N GLN A 24 -12.98 -1.17 -11.50
CA GLN A 24 -13.54 -1.72 -12.75
C GLN A 24 -14.63 -2.78 -12.57
N TYR A 25 -14.88 -3.27 -11.34
CA TYR A 25 -15.98 -4.23 -11.07
C TYR A 25 -17.08 -3.59 -10.24
N GLU A 26 -18.22 -4.29 -10.11
CA GLU A 26 -19.39 -3.80 -9.38
C GLU A 26 -19.08 -3.58 -7.88
N ASP A 27 -19.37 -2.37 -7.41
CA ASP A 27 -19.20 -1.92 -6.02
C ASP A 27 -17.85 -2.31 -5.36
N PRO A 28 -16.73 -1.84 -5.93
CA PRO A 28 -15.40 -2.29 -5.52
C PRO A 28 -15.02 -1.81 -4.13
N PHE A 29 -15.64 -0.72 -3.67
CA PHE A 29 -15.49 -0.21 -2.32
C PHE A 29 -16.10 -1.18 -1.30
N ASN A 30 -17.41 -1.48 -1.40
CA ASN A 30 -18.06 -2.32 -0.39
C ASN A 30 -17.49 -3.74 -0.38
N VAL A 31 -17.19 -4.32 -1.55
CA VAL A 31 -16.57 -5.65 -1.63
C VAL A 31 -15.21 -5.67 -0.94
N THR A 32 -14.38 -4.63 -1.16
CA THR A 32 -13.05 -4.56 -0.53
C THR A 32 -13.17 -4.31 0.97
N GLN A 33 -14.03 -3.39 1.39
CA GLN A 33 -14.28 -3.09 2.80
C GLN A 33 -14.73 -4.35 3.56
N GLN A 34 -15.78 -5.03 3.08
CA GLN A 34 -16.29 -6.25 3.72
C GLN A 34 -15.20 -7.33 3.85
N TRP A 35 -14.35 -7.47 2.83
CA TRP A 35 -13.23 -8.40 2.89
C TRP A 35 -12.20 -7.99 3.94
N LEU A 36 -11.82 -6.71 4.01
CA LEU A 36 -10.87 -6.20 5.01
C LEU A 36 -11.41 -6.40 6.43
N ASP A 37 -12.67 -6.03 6.66
CA ASP A 37 -13.34 -6.15 7.95
C ASP A 37 -13.45 -7.62 8.38
N ALA A 38 -13.83 -8.51 7.47
CA ALA A 38 -13.90 -9.95 7.72
C ALA A 38 -12.53 -10.60 8.01
N LYS A 39 -11.44 -9.97 7.58
CA LYS A 39 -10.06 -10.39 7.88
C LYS A 39 -9.48 -9.72 9.13
N GLY A 40 -10.21 -8.80 9.75
CA GLY A 40 -9.79 -8.12 10.97
C GLY A 40 -8.72 -7.05 10.75
N PHE A 41 -8.68 -6.44 9.55
CA PHE A 41 -7.80 -5.30 9.32
C PHE A 41 -8.34 -4.05 10.01
N GLU A 42 -7.50 -3.41 10.82
CA GLU A 42 -7.73 -2.07 11.36
C GLU A 42 -7.10 -1.05 10.38
N TYR A 43 -7.86 -0.05 9.96
CA TYR A 43 -7.43 1.00 9.02
C TYR A 43 -8.28 2.26 9.20
N ASP A 44 -7.74 3.41 8.82
CA ASP A 44 -8.42 4.70 8.94
C ASP A 44 -9.24 5.04 7.69
N GLU A 45 -8.77 4.63 6.52
CA GLU A 45 -9.43 4.96 5.25
C GLU A 45 -9.24 3.89 4.17
N LEU A 46 -10.25 3.72 3.32
CA LEU A 46 -10.20 2.93 2.09
C LEU A 46 -10.48 3.86 0.91
N ILE A 47 -9.56 3.89 -0.06
CA ILE A 47 -9.74 4.59 -1.34
C ILE A 47 -9.68 3.56 -2.46
N VAL A 48 -10.72 3.58 -3.31
CA VAL A 48 -10.73 2.83 -4.56
C VAL A 48 -10.52 3.79 -5.71
N VAL A 49 -9.51 3.52 -6.52
CA VAL A 49 -9.21 4.26 -7.75
C VAL A 49 -9.42 3.38 -8.98
N HIS A 50 -9.55 4.03 -10.13
CA HIS A 50 -9.80 3.36 -11.40
C HIS A 50 -8.61 2.49 -11.83
N ASP A 51 -7.38 2.99 -11.70
CA ASP A 51 -6.16 2.31 -12.13
C ASP A 51 -4.95 2.67 -11.24
N ALA A 52 -3.82 1.98 -11.43
CA ALA A 52 -2.63 2.17 -10.61
C ALA A 52 -2.07 3.61 -10.68
N ARG A 53 -2.15 4.28 -11.84
CA ARG A 53 -1.66 5.66 -11.97
C ARG A 53 -2.51 6.64 -11.18
N SER A 54 -3.81 6.37 -11.08
CA SER A 54 -4.73 7.19 -10.30
C SER A 54 -4.37 7.24 -8.81
N LYS A 55 -3.56 6.30 -8.29
CA LYS A 55 -3.04 6.33 -6.92
C LYS A 55 -2.23 7.59 -6.62
N VAL A 56 -1.49 8.13 -7.60
CA VAL A 56 -0.57 9.28 -7.40
C VAL A 56 -1.29 10.50 -6.83
N ALA A 57 -2.54 10.74 -7.24
CA ALA A 57 -3.34 11.87 -6.77
C ALA A 57 -3.68 11.81 -5.26
N HIS A 58 -3.49 10.65 -4.62
CA HIS A 58 -3.76 10.42 -3.20
C HIS A 58 -2.49 10.30 -2.35
N LEU A 59 -1.31 10.52 -2.96
CA LEU A 59 -0.02 10.46 -2.29
C LEU A 59 0.56 11.86 -2.14
N THR A 60 1.26 12.07 -1.03
CA THR A 60 2.03 13.28 -0.74
C THR A 60 3.45 12.91 -0.34
N SER A 61 4.33 13.90 -0.18
CA SER A 61 5.68 13.65 0.38
C SER A 61 5.66 13.11 1.81
N GLU A 62 4.52 13.25 2.51
CA GLU A 62 4.27 12.70 3.84
C GLU A 62 3.51 11.35 3.77
N SER A 63 3.47 10.72 2.60
CA SER A 63 2.87 9.40 2.39
C SER A 63 3.95 8.38 2.05
N LEU A 64 3.87 7.20 2.66
CA LEU A 64 4.74 6.07 2.34
C LEU A 64 3.90 4.99 1.67
N LEU A 65 4.04 4.85 0.35
CA LEU A 65 3.33 3.80 -0.38
C LEU A 65 4.01 2.45 -0.19
N ILE A 66 3.25 1.42 0.19
CA ILE A 66 3.71 0.02 0.20
C ILE A 66 2.95 -0.71 -0.91
N ASP A 67 3.65 -1.20 -1.91
CA ASP A 67 3.05 -1.87 -3.07
C ASP A 67 4.01 -2.94 -3.60
N ASP A 68 3.50 -4.03 -4.19
CA ASP A 68 4.33 -5.04 -4.85
C ASP A 68 4.77 -4.61 -6.26
N PHE A 69 4.16 -3.53 -6.77
CA PHE A 69 4.42 -2.97 -8.09
C PHE A 69 4.32 -4.01 -9.20
N THR A 70 3.41 -4.97 -9.08
CA THR A 70 3.15 -5.93 -10.14
C THR A 70 1.85 -5.63 -10.89
N VAL A 71 1.77 -6.08 -12.14
CA VAL A 71 0.59 -5.98 -13.00
C VAL A 71 0.26 -7.34 -13.59
N GLY A 72 -1.01 -7.54 -13.93
CA GLY A 72 -1.47 -8.78 -14.53
C GLY A 72 -1.57 -9.92 -13.53
N HIS A 73 -2.15 -9.67 -12.34
CA HIS A 73 -2.34 -10.72 -11.31
C HIS A 73 -3.29 -11.86 -11.75
N GLU A 74 -3.99 -11.69 -12.86
CA GLU A 74 -4.71 -12.75 -13.57
C GLU A 74 -3.80 -13.73 -14.31
N LYS A 75 -2.53 -13.37 -14.55
CA LYS A 75 -1.53 -14.22 -15.21
C LYS A 75 -0.83 -15.12 -14.19
N PRO A 76 -0.30 -16.30 -14.60
CA PRO A 76 0.49 -17.16 -13.72
C PRO A 76 1.73 -16.49 -13.13
N VAL A 77 2.31 -15.52 -13.87
CA VAL A 77 3.47 -14.75 -13.44
C VAL A 77 3.16 -13.27 -13.68
N PRO A 78 2.93 -12.49 -12.61
CA PRO A 78 2.76 -11.04 -12.71
C PRO A 78 4.03 -10.35 -13.22
N GLU A 79 3.87 -9.25 -13.93
CA GLU A 79 4.97 -8.47 -14.51
C GLU A 79 5.28 -7.27 -13.61
N ALA A 80 6.55 -6.86 -13.53
CA ALA A 80 6.94 -5.68 -12.77
C ALA A 80 6.52 -4.37 -13.47
N ASN A 81 5.97 -3.44 -12.71
CA ASN A 81 5.54 -2.11 -13.15
C ASN A 81 6.63 -1.07 -12.87
N GLU A 82 7.77 -1.20 -13.55
CA GLU A 82 8.91 -0.28 -13.40
C GLU A 82 8.55 1.17 -13.70
N LYS A 83 7.71 1.39 -14.71
CA LYS A 83 7.25 2.72 -15.11
C LYS A 83 6.55 3.45 -13.97
N PHE A 84 5.70 2.77 -13.20
CA PHE A 84 5.02 3.40 -12.08
C PHE A 84 6.00 3.78 -10.96
N LYS A 85 7.02 2.96 -10.71
CA LYS A 85 8.10 3.31 -9.77
C LYS A 85 8.89 4.54 -10.23
N GLU A 86 9.16 4.66 -11.53
CA GLU A 86 9.82 5.85 -12.09
C GLU A 86 8.97 7.11 -11.92
N GLU A 87 7.64 7.02 -12.14
CA GLU A 87 6.70 8.13 -11.91
C GLU A 87 6.72 8.59 -10.45
N LEU A 88 6.71 7.66 -9.48
CA LEU A 88 6.81 8.00 -8.05
C LEU A 88 8.13 8.67 -7.70
N ARG A 89 9.26 8.16 -8.22
CA ARG A 89 10.58 8.77 -8.02
C ARG A 89 10.64 10.19 -8.59
N ALA A 90 10.13 10.39 -9.80
CA ALA A 90 10.11 11.71 -10.44
C ALA A 90 9.26 12.72 -9.65
N ALA A 91 8.22 12.25 -8.95
CA ALA A 91 7.37 13.06 -8.10
C ALA A 91 7.89 13.23 -6.66
N ASN A 92 9.06 12.67 -6.32
CA ASN A 92 9.58 12.60 -4.94
C ASN A 92 8.59 11.99 -3.94
N LEU A 93 7.84 10.98 -4.37
CA LEU A 93 6.89 10.26 -3.53
C LEU A 93 7.56 9.02 -2.90
N PRO A 94 7.64 8.93 -1.56
CA PRO A 94 8.24 7.79 -0.88
C PRO A 94 7.47 6.50 -1.12
N PHE A 95 8.20 5.40 -1.33
CA PHE A 95 7.61 4.06 -1.40
C PHE A 95 8.55 2.96 -0.92
N VAL A 96 7.96 1.84 -0.50
CA VAL A 96 8.61 0.57 -0.20
C VAL A 96 8.05 -0.50 -1.14
N VAL A 97 8.93 -1.25 -1.78
CA VAL A 97 8.53 -2.39 -2.62
C VAL A 97 8.26 -3.59 -1.72
N PHE A 98 7.04 -4.10 -1.75
CA PHE A 98 6.72 -5.37 -1.13
C PHE A 98 7.16 -6.52 -2.04
N PRO A 99 7.98 -7.47 -1.57
CA PRO A 99 8.46 -8.55 -2.42
C PRO A 99 7.32 -9.47 -2.87
N PHE A 100 7.27 -9.80 -4.16
CA PHE A 100 6.28 -10.75 -4.67
C PHE A 100 6.42 -12.12 -3.98
N GLY A 101 5.34 -12.62 -3.39
CA GLY A 101 5.35 -13.84 -2.58
C GLY A 101 6.13 -13.74 -1.25
N GLY A 102 6.53 -12.52 -0.87
CA GLY A 102 7.23 -12.25 0.38
C GLY A 102 6.30 -12.12 1.58
N ARG A 103 6.90 -11.78 2.73
CA ARG A 103 6.24 -11.65 4.03
C ARG A 103 6.39 -10.24 4.56
N TRP A 104 5.51 -9.83 5.48
CA TRP A 104 5.62 -8.50 6.09
C TRP A 104 6.90 -8.34 6.88
N ALA A 105 7.35 -9.41 7.55
CA ALA A 105 8.65 -9.44 8.21
C ALA A 105 9.83 -8.98 7.32
N ASP A 106 9.75 -9.19 6.00
CA ASP A 106 10.82 -8.84 5.07
C ASP A 106 10.92 -7.32 4.81
N VAL A 107 9.85 -6.55 5.11
CA VAL A 107 9.81 -5.08 4.93
C VAL A 107 9.64 -4.31 6.25
N MET A 108 9.19 -4.95 7.33
CA MET A 108 8.89 -4.28 8.60
C MET A 108 10.08 -3.56 9.22
N GLU A 109 11.31 -4.07 9.08
CA GLU A 109 12.49 -3.38 9.59
C GLU A 109 12.70 -2.02 8.91
N GLN A 110 12.49 -1.96 7.59
CA GLN A 110 12.55 -0.69 6.86
C GLN A 110 11.42 0.24 7.30
N LEU A 111 10.18 -0.25 7.38
CA LEU A 111 9.03 0.56 7.76
C LEU A 111 9.16 1.16 9.17
N ARG A 112 9.73 0.43 10.13
CA ARG A 112 10.04 0.95 11.47
C ARG A 112 11.04 2.10 11.44
N ARG A 113 12.06 2.02 10.57
CA ARG A 113 13.03 3.10 10.42
C ARG A 113 12.40 4.35 9.81
N GLU A 114 11.53 4.19 8.81
CA GLU A 114 10.78 5.31 8.23
C GLU A 114 9.85 5.96 9.27
N ALA A 115 9.16 5.15 10.08
CA ALA A 115 8.31 5.65 11.17
C ALA A 115 9.11 6.51 12.18
N ALA A 116 10.28 6.00 12.58
CA ALA A 116 11.16 6.68 13.52
C ALA A 116 11.75 7.97 12.95
N SER A 117 12.04 8.02 11.64
CA SER A 117 12.61 9.21 11.00
C SER A 117 11.59 10.33 10.88
N TRP A 118 10.31 10.01 10.64
CA TRP A 118 9.24 11.01 10.50
C TRP A 118 8.79 11.57 11.84
N THR A 119 8.81 10.76 12.89
CA THR A 119 8.51 11.21 14.26
C THR A 119 9.62 12.06 14.88
N ALA A 120 10.88 11.87 14.46
CA ALA A 120 12.01 12.67 14.95
C ALA A 120 12.08 14.09 14.36
N VAL A 121 11.31 14.38 13.31
CA VAL A 121 11.30 15.69 12.60
C VAL A 121 10.08 16.54 13.00
N ALA A 122 9.13 15.96 13.74
CA ALA A 122 7.93 16.63 14.27
C ALA A 122 8.15 17.19 15.68
#